data_AF-A0A7X9RVX6-F1
#
_entry.id   AF-A0A7X9RVX6-F1
#
_cell.length_a   1.000
_cell.length_b   1.000
_cell.length_c   1.000
_cell.angle_alpha   90.00
_cell.angle_beta   90.00
_cell.angle_gamma   90.00
#
_symmetry.space_group_name_H-M   'P 1'
#
loop_
_entity.id
_entity.type
_entity.pdbx_description
1 polymer ?
#
loop_
_entity_poly.entity_id
_entity_poly.type
_entity_poly.pdbx_seq_one_letter_code
_entity_poly.pdbx_strand_id
1 'polypeptide(L)'
;MSAQEIDGIQLGEKNQKSTYKAINDHLYQVVPVEDEESEVICGVMYLPVDADSKIPTTLSRSACETFELEIQKQYAIEFDSVLNYTDATMKFYINKERGIEYEFNREKMGEEYDTFFVVWYDKLRSKKKPLHVN
;
A
#
# COMPACT_ATOMS: atom_id res chain seq x y z
N MET A 1 -8.23 -16.81 13.92
CA MET A 1 -7.84 -16.33 12.58
C MET A 1 -6.33 -16.29 12.57
N SER A 2 -5.68 -16.85 11.54
CA SER A 2 -4.25 -16.69 11.37
C SER A 2 -3.99 -15.21 11.10
N ALA A 3 -3.28 -14.56 12.00
CA ALA A 3 -2.80 -13.21 11.76
C ALA A 3 -1.81 -13.28 10.58
N GLN A 4 -2.01 -12.44 9.57
CA GLN A 4 -1.10 -12.36 8.42
C GLN A 4 -0.11 -11.23 8.66
N GLU A 5 1.18 -11.53 8.51
CA GLU A 5 2.28 -10.59 8.72
C GLU A 5 2.77 -10.06 7.36
N ILE A 6 2.96 -8.75 7.26
CA ILE A 6 3.53 -8.08 6.08
C ILE A 6 4.53 -7.06 6.56
N ASP A 7 5.79 -7.27 6.20
CA ASP A 7 6.88 -6.33 6.50
C ASP A 7 6.92 -5.90 7.98
N GLY A 8 6.72 -6.88 8.87
CA GLY A 8 6.71 -6.72 10.33
C GLY A 8 5.43 -6.14 10.91
N ILE A 9 4.41 -5.89 10.09
CA ILE A 9 3.08 -5.42 10.51
C ILE A 9 2.13 -6.61 10.56
N GLN A 10 1.59 -6.86 11.75
CA GLN A 10 0.57 -7.88 11.96
C GLN A 10 -0.82 -7.32 11.62
N LEU A 11 -1.45 -7.86 10.58
CA LEU A 11 -2.81 -7.47 10.23
C LEU A 11 -3.83 -7.92 11.29
N GLY A 12 -4.84 -7.08 11.51
CA GLY A 12 -5.87 -7.32 12.52
C GLY A 12 -5.49 -6.89 13.94
N GLU A 13 -4.29 -6.36 14.15
CA GLU A 13 -3.88 -5.73 15.41
C GLU A 13 -4.03 -4.20 15.31
N LYS A 14 -4.27 -3.52 16.43
CA LYS A 14 -4.38 -2.04 16.49
C LYS A 14 -3.05 -1.42 16.92
N ASN A 15 -2.80 -0.16 16.53
CA ASN A 15 -1.66 0.63 16.99
C ASN A 15 -0.28 0.04 16.63
N GLN A 16 -0.19 -0.71 15.52
CA GLN A 16 1.13 -1.09 15.01
C GLN A 16 1.89 0.15 14.58
N LYS A 17 3.20 0.12 14.74
CA LYS A 17 4.05 1.22 14.29
C LYS A 17 4.44 1.02 12.84
N SER A 18 4.75 2.11 12.17
CA SER A 18 5.38 2.04 10.86
C SER A 18 6.75 1.35 10.97
N THR A 19 7.09 0.60 9.92
CA THR A 19 8.40 -0.01 9.73
C THR A 19 9.08 0.62 8.52
N TYR A 20 10.30 0.21 8.22
CA TYR A 20 11.03 0.65 7.04
C TYR A 20 11.57 -0.55 6.28
N LYS A 21 11.52 -0.47 4.96
CA LYS A 21 11.98 -1.53 4.07
C LYS A 21 12.73 -0.94 2.89
N ALA A 22 13.91 -1.49 2.62
CA ALA A 22 14.62 -1.20 1.39
C ALA A 22 14.00 -2.01 0.24
N ILE A 23 13.64 -1.35 -0.84
CA ILE A 23 13.16 -1.96 -2.08
C ILE A 23 14.00 -1.33 -3.20
N ASN A 24 14.82 -2.15 -3.86
CA ASN A 24 15.89 -1.68 -4.76
C ASN A 24 16.83 -0.69 -4.02
N ASP A 25 17.14 0.44 -4.66
CA ASP A 25 18.03 1.48 -4.13
C ASP A 25 17.29 2.54 -3.29
N HIS A 26 16.02 2.31 -2.95
CA HIS A 26 15.17 3.26 -2.21
C HIS A 26 14.68 2.70 -0.88
N LEU A 27 14.53 3.59 0.10
CA LEU A 27 13.93 3.29 1.38
C LEU A 27 12.45 3.65 1.35
N TYR A 28 11.61 2.71 1.81
CA TYR A 28 10.18 2.92 1.95
C TYR A 28 9.79 2.82 3.41
N GLN A 29 8.99 3.77 3.89
CA GLN A 29 8.24 3.63 5.11
C GLN A 29 7.01 2.75 4.83
N VAL A 30 6.85 1.70 5.62
CA VAL A 30 5.66 0.84 5.57
C VAL A 30 4.74 1.28 6.70
N VAL A 31 3.58 1.83 6.35
CA VAL A 31 2.61 2.42 7.27
C VAL A 31 1.40 1.49 7.36
N PRO A 32 0.97 1.07 8.57
CA PRO A 32 -0.26 0.32 8.72
C PRO A 32 -1.47 1.18 8.34
N VAL A 33 -2.42 0.60 7.62
CA VAL A 33 -3.67 1.26 7.26
C VAL A 33 -4.79 0.73 8.16
N GLU A 34 -5.29 1.60 9.04
CA GLU A 34 -6.37 1.29 9.97
C GLU A 34 -7.73 1.53 9.30
N ASP A 35 -8.66 0.61 9.54
CA ASP A 35 -10.08 0.84 9.24
C ASP A 35 -10.70 1.68 10.35
N GLU A 36 -11.20 2.87 10.00
CA GLU A 36 -11.78 3.83 10.94
C GLU A 36 -12.98 3.27 11.73
N GLU A 37 -13.75 2.35 11.13
CA GLU A 37 -14.94 1.79 11.78
C GLU A 37 -14.61 0.68 12.80
N SER A 38 -13.56 -0.09 12.53
CA SER A 38 -13.24 -1.31 13.28
C SER A 38 -11.96 -1.20 14.11
N GLU A 39 -11.21 -0.11 13.96
CA GLU A 39 -9.92 0.16 14.61
C GLU A 39 -8.91 -0.99 14.44
N VAL A 40 -9.03 -1.78 13.37
CA VAL A 40 -8.06 -2.82 13.03
C VAL A 40 -7.25 -2.43 11.81
N ILE A 41 -6.01 -2.91 11.76
CA ILE A 41 -5.19 -2.77 10.56
C ILE A 41 -5.73 -3.70 9.48
N CYS A 42 -6.20 -3.09 8.39
CA CYS A 42 -6.76 -3.76 7.22
C CYS A 42 -5.85 -3.68 5.99
N GLY A 43 -4.70 -3.01 6.09
CA GLY A 43 -3.76 -2.91 4.99
C GLY A 43 -2.40 -2.36 5.42
N VAL A 44 -1.51 -2.25 4.43
CA VAL A 44 -0.22 -1.58 4.58
C VAL A 44 0.04 -0.68 3.37
N MET A 45 0.60 0.48 3.61
CA MET A 45 1.00 1.46 2.59
C MET A 45 2.51 1.63 2.57
N TYR A 46 3.10 1.71 1.38
CA TYR A 46 4.51 1.94 1.15
C TYR A 46 4.68 3.37 0.65
N LEU A 47 5.44 4.16 1.39
CA LEU A 47 5.76 5.55 1.08
C LEU A 47 7.28 5.69 0.89
N PRO A 48 7.75 6.20 -0.26
CA PRO A 48 9.17 6.51 -0.43
C PRO A 48 9.61 7.57 0.59
N VAL A 49 10.76 7.34 1.21
CA VAL A 49 11.38 8.29 2.14
C VAL A 49 12.84 8.48 1.80
N ASP A 50 13.35 9.66 2.11
CA ASP A 50 14.79 9.92 2.07
C ASP A 50 15.52 9.02 3.07
N ALA A 51 16.60 8.36 2.63
CA ALA A 51 17.27 7.33 3.40
C ALA A 51 17.93 7.86 4.68
N ASP A 52 18.41 9.11 4.64
CA ASP A 52 19.12 9.75 5.74
C ASP A 52 18.14 10.38 6.74
N SER A 53 17.19 11.18 6.26
CA SER A 53 16.26 11.95 7.09
C SER A 53 14.99 11.20 7.47
N LYS A 54 14.63 10.14 6.73
CA LYS A 54 13.36 9.38 6.85
C LYS A 54 12.11 10.24 6.67
N ILE A 55 12.22 11.33 5.92
CA ILE A 55 11.11 12.22 5.55
C ILE A 55 10.52 11.73 4.22
N PRO A 56 9.19 11.76 4.03
CA PRO A 56 8.56 11.48 2.73
C PRO A 56 9.22 12.24 1.60
N THR A 57 9.45 11.56 0.49
CA THR A 57 10.18 12.12 -0.66
C THR A 57 9.55 11.69 -1.97
N THR A 58 9.80 12.45 -3.03
CA THR A 58 9.38 12.13 -4.39
C THR A 58 10.38 11.20 -5.06
N LEU A 59 9.94 10.52 -6.13
CA LEU A 59 10.76 9.61 -6.91
C LEU A 59 11.00 10.17 -8.32
N SER A 60 12.21 9.98 -8.85
CA SER A 60 12.43 10.16 -10.28
C SER A 60 11.55 9.19 -11.09
N ARG A 61 11.31 9.51 -12.36
CA ARG A 61 10.53 8.64 -13.26
C ARG A 61 11.06 7.20 -13.30
N SER A 62 12.37 7.03 -13.45
CA SER A 62 13.00 5.71 -13.48
C SER A 62 12.86 4.96 -12.16
N ALA A 63 12.95 5.67 -11.03
CA ALA A 63 12.74 5.07 -9.71
C ALA A 63 11.30 4.60 -9.52
N CYS A 64 10.31 5.40 -9.94
CA CYS A 64 8.89 5.04 -9.91
C CYS A 64 8.60 3.79 -10.78
N GLU A 65 9.13 3.76 -12.01
CA GLU A 65 8.98 2.61 -12.92
C GLU A 65 9.66 1.34 -12.36
N THR A 66 10.85 1.48 -11.76
CA THR A 66 11.57 0.36 -11.14
C THR A 66 10.84 -0.18 -9.91
N PHE A 67 10.29 0.72 -9.08
CA PHE A 67 9.45 0.33 -7.95
C PHE A 67 8.20 -0.42 -8.40
N GLU A 68 7.49 0.08 -9.41
CA GLU A 68 6.30 -0.58 -9.97
C GLU A 68 6.61 -2.00 -10.44
N LEU A 69 7.71 -2.20 -11.17
CA LEU A 69 8.13 -3.52 -11.64
C LEU A 69 8.45 -4.48 -10.49
N GLU A 70 9.10 -3.99 -9.43
CA GLU A 70 9.47 -4.84 -8.29
C GLU A 70 8.25 -5.26 -7.47
N ILE A 71 7.29 -4.35 -7.20
CA ILE A 71 6.04 -4.71 -6.53
C ILE A 71 5.21 -5.67 -7.39
N GLN A 72 5.21 -5.49 -8.72
CA GLN A 72 4.50 -6.40 -9.62
C GLN A 72 5.04 -7.82 -9.54
N LYS A 73 6.36 -7.95 -9.51
CA LYS A 73 7.04 -9.23 -9.35
C LYS A 73 6.84 -9.82 -7.96
N GLN A 74 7.00 -9.03 -6.91
CA GLN A 74 6.90 -9.48 -5.51
C GLN A 74 5.50 -10.00 -5.19
N TYR A 75 4.46 -9.32 -5.67
CA TYR A 75 3.07 -9.65 -5.38
C TYR A 75 2.36 -10.43 -6.49
N ALA A 76 3.08 -10.74 -7.58
CA ALA A 76 2.55 -11.39 -8.78
C ALA A 76 1.28 -10.70 -9.30
N ILE A 77 1.32 -9.37 -9.43
CA ILE A 77 0.18 -8.56 -9.88
C ILE A 77 0.34 -8.17 -11.35
N GLU A 78 -0.78 -8.00 -12.03
CA GLU A 78 -0.86 -7.36 -13.34
C GLU A 78 -1.84 -6.20 -13.20
N PHE A 79 -1.33 -4.97 -13.24
CA PHE A 79 -2.14 -3.79 -12.93
C PHE A 79 -3.08 -3.43 -14.07
N ASP A 80 -4.37 -3.27 -13.75
CA ASP A 80 -5.33 -2.60 -14.61
C ASP A 80 -5.15 -1.08 -14.47
N SER A 81 -4.89 -0.40 -15.59
CA SER A 81 -4.82 1.07 -15.63
C SER A 81 -6.22 1.63 -15.86
N VAL A 82 -6.91 1.96 -14.77
CA VAL A 82 -8.33 2.36 -14.82
C VAL A 82 -8.50 3.88 -14.95
N LEU A 83 -7.59 4.67 -14.34
CA LEU A 83 -7.73 6.13 -14.27
C LEU A 83 -6.41 6.83 -14.58
N ASN A 84 -6.45 7.65 -15.62
CA ASN A 84 -5.37 8.56 -16.00
C ASN A 84 -5.92 9.98 -15.92
N TYR A 85 -5.71 10.62 -14.77
CA TYR A 85 -5.88 12.06 -14.64
C TYR A 85 -4.60 12.69 -15.17
N THR A 86 -4.66 13.82 -15.88
CA THR A 86 -3.56 14.36 -16.70
C THR A 86 -2.16 14.23 -16.12
N ASP A 87 -2.01 14.43 -14.81
CA ASP A 87 -0.74 14.32 -14.09
C ASP A 87 -0.73 13.25 -12.98
N ALA A 88 -1.80 12.47 -12.83
CA ALA A 88 -1.90 11.40 -11.84
C ALA A 88 -2.41 10.08 -12.46
N THR A 89 -1.68 8.99 -12.20
CA THR A 89 -2.08 7.64 -12.61
C THR A 89 -2.48 6.83 -11.39
N MET A 90 -3.64 6.18 -11.45
CA MET A 90 -4.09 5.24 -10.43
C MET A 90 -4.34 3.87 -11.08
N LYS A 91 -3.69 2.85 -10.52
CA LYS A 91 -3.71 1.46 -10.99
C LYS A 91 -4.20 0.55 -9.88
N PHE A 92 -4.98 -0.46 -10.25
CA PHE A 92 -5.53 -1.44 -9.31
C PHE A 92 -5.30 -2.86 -9.79
N TYR A 93 -5.19 -3.79 -8.85
CA TYR A 93 -5.28 -5.22 -9.10
C TYR A 93 -6.00 -5.89 -7.92
N ILE A 94 -7.02 -6.71 -8.19
CA ILE A 94 -7.81 -7.39 -7.16
C ILE A 94 -7.59 -8.89 -7.25
N ASN A 95 -6.90 -9.46 -6.25
CA ASN A 95 -6.81 -10.90 -6.08
C ASN A 95 -8.02 -11.41 -5.27
N LYS A 96 -9.09 -11.78 -5.98
CA LYS A 96 -10.36 -12.24 -5.39
C LYS A 96 -10.20 -13.53 -4.55
N GLU A 97 -9.32 -14.44 -4.95
CA GLU A 97 -9.11 -15.70 -4.23
C GLU A 97 -8.51 -15.46 -2.83
N ARG A 98 -7.52 -14.57 -2.77
CA ARG A 98 -6.87 -14.18 -1.51
C ARG A 98 -7.70 -13.17 -0.72
N GLY A 99 -8.53 -12.38 -1.40
CA GLY A 99 -9.26 -11.27 -0.81
C GLY A 99 -8.33 -10.09 -0.53
N ILE A 100 -7.46 -9.79 -1.50
CA ILE A 100 -6.45 -8.73 -1.43
C ILE A 100 -6.65 -7.79 -2.61
N GLU A 101 -6.62 -6.49 -2.34
CA GLU A 101 -6.61 -5.43 -3.35
C GLU A 101 -5.29 -4.67 -3.28
N TYR A 102 -4.74 -4.37 -4.45
CA TYR A 102 -3.48 -3.66 -4.61
C TYR A 102 -3.76 -2.37 -5.34
N GLU A 103 -3.27 -1.27 -4.80
CA GLU A 103 -3.44 0.08 -5.34
C GLU A 103 -2.07 0.72 -5.51
N PHE A 104 -1.80 1.22 -6.70
CA PHE A 104 -0.60 2.00 -6.98
C PHE A 104 -1.01 3.37 -7.51
N ASN A 105 -0.55 4.42 -6.84
CA ASN A 105 -0.81 5.79 -7.21
C ASN A 105 0.51 6.52 -7.46
N ARG A 106 0.53 7.33 -8.51
CA ARG A 106 1.60 8.29 -8.76
C ARG A 106 1.03 9.60 -9.26
N GLU A 107 1.55 10.71 -8.77
CA GLU A 107 1.23 12.07 -9.17
C GLU A 107 2.52 12.81 -9.54
N LYS A 108 2.52 13.51 -10.67
CA LYS A 108 3.69 14.25 -11.15
C LYS A 108 3.86 15.56 -10.38
N MET A 109 5.02 15.73 -9.74
CA MET A 109 5.41 16.89 -8.96
C MET A 109 6.68 17.50 -9.58
N GLY A 110 6.52 18.44 -10.52
CA GLY A 110 7.64 19.00 -11.28
C GLY A 110 8.28 17.96 -12.21
N GLU A 111 9.53 17.58 -11.95
CA GLU A 111 10.26 16.54 -12.70
C GLU A 111 10.19 15.16 -12.04
N GLU A 112 9.61 15.07 -10.85
CA GLU A 112 9.52 13.87 -10.04
C GLU A 112 8.06 13.43 -9.85
N TYR A 113 7.87 12.33 -9.12
CA TYR A 113 6.59 11.73 -8.85
C TYR A 113 6.40 11.53 -7.35
N ASP A 114 5.33 12.09 -6.80
CA ASP A 114 4.80 11.60 -5.53
C ASP A 114 4.16 10.23 -5.80
N THR A 115 4.42 9.24 -4.95
CA THR A 115 4.04 7.85 -5.23
C THR A 115 3.76 7.11 -3.93
N PHE A 116 2.69 6.33 -3.94
CA PHE A 116 2.42 5.36 -2.88
C PHE A 116 1.86 4.06 -3.44
N PHE A 117 2.05 2.99 -2.68
CA PHE A 117 1.50 1.67 -2.98
C PHE A 117 0.77 1.13 -1.76
N VAL A 118 -0.44 0.62 -1.92
CA VAL A 118 -1.26 0.08 -0.83
C VAL A 118 -1.63 -1.37 -1.11
N VAL A 119 -1.57 -2.19 -0.05
CA VAL A 119 -2.06 -3.56 -0.04
C VAL A 119 -3.22 -3.64 0.96
N TRP A 120 -4.43 -3.82 0.46
CA TRP A 120 -5.68 -3.89 1.20
C TRP A 120 -6.15 -5.33 1.41
N TYR A 121 -6.66 -5.66 2.60
CA TYR A 121 -7.15 -7.00 2.97
C TYR A 121 -8.65 -6.99 3.22
N ASP A 122 -9.42 -7.31 2.18
CA ASP A 122 -10.88 -7.23 2.12
C ASP A 122 -11.57 -8.08 3.21
N LYS A 123 -11.00 -9.26 3.51
CA LYS A 123 -11.51 -10.18 4.55
C LYS A 123 -11.46 -9.60 5.97
N LEU A 124 -10.62 -8.59 6.23
CA LEU A 124 -10.54 -7.91 7.51
C LEU A 124 -11.44 -6.67 7.55
N ARG A 125 -11.53 -5.94 6.43
CA ARG A 125 -12.40 -4.77 6.26
C ARG A 125 -13.89 -5.10 6.42
N SER A 126 -14.30 -6.31 6.05
CA SER A 126 -15.70 -6.73 6.04
C SER A 126 -16.23 -7.31 7.36
N LYS A 127 -15.51 -7.20 8.48
CA LYS A 127 -16.04 -7.64 9.80
C LYS A 127 -17.05 -6.65 10.39
N LYS A 128 -18.14 -6.40 9.66
CA LYS A 128 -19.36 -5.86 10.24
C LYS A 128 -19.82 -6.81 11.34
N LYS A 129 -19.85 -6.34 12.60
CA LYS A 129 -20.69 -7.00 13.60
C LYS A 129 -22.11 -6.98 13.05
N PRO A 130 -22.85 -8.11 13.06
CA PRO A 130 -24.28 -8.05 12.80
C PRO A 130 -24.87 -7.14 13.88
N LEU A 131 -25.37 -5.98 13.46
CA LEU A 131 -26.25 -5.14 14.27
C LEU A 131 -27.38 -6.08 14.72
N HIS A 132 -27.33 -6.50 15.98
CA HIS A 132 -28.44 -7.17 16.62
C HIS A 132 -29.58 -6.15 16.63
N VAL A 133 -30.54 -6.34 15.74
CA VAL A 133 -31.83 -5.68 15.82
C VAL A 133 -32.62 -6.45 16.87
N ASN A 134 -32.72 -5.87 18.07
CA ASN A 134 -33.73 -6.25 19.05
C ASN A 134 -35.08 -5.68 18.63
#